data_AF-A0A1S4BV51-F1
#
_entry.id   AF-A0A1S4BV51-F1
#
_cell.length_a   1.000
_cell.length_b   1.000
_cell.length_c   1.000
_cell.angle_alpha   90.00
_cell.angle_beta   90.00
_cell.angle_gamma   90.00
#
_symmetry.space_group_name_H-M   'P 1'
#
loop_
_entity.id
_entity.type
_entity.pdbx_description
1 polymer ?
#
loop_
_entity_poly.entity_id
_entity_poly.type
_entity_poly.pdbx_seq_one_letter_code
_entity_poly.pdbx_strand_id
1 'polypeptide(L)'
;MSFIDEFKDHVRRHWKGRKPTGTQIEKIVNNDFIDWFSRKIVNPDILNTVSDALKFLADSPSPHARRFTSFNINGFKFLTLQRENGLKTQNNEVFFTSSTSCIASDADRNLRQADLPYYEKLEDIIELNYYGRFRVTLFKCIWNDTTRDRGFRIDAWGFSSVNFSLAIVKSMMHTLKLHKLK
;
A
#
# COMPACT_ATOMS: atom_id res chain seq x y z
N MET A 1 1.08 7.17 -19.78
CA MET A 1 1.26 8.01 -18.59
C MET A 1 0.21 7.59 -17.57
N SER A 2 0.56 7.42 -16.29
CA SER A 2 -0.42 7.01 -15.27
C SER A 2 -1.31 8.20 -14.85
N PHE A 3 -2.50 7.94 -14.30
CA PHE A 3 -3.35 9.00 -13.74
C PHE A 3 -2.70 9.73 -12.57
N ILE A 4 -1.84 9.04 -11.81
CA ILE A 4 -1.06 9.64 -10.72
C ILE A 4 -0.07 10.66 -11.29
N ASP A 5 0.64 10.32 -12.37
CA ASP A 5 1.57 11.25 -13.02
C ASP A 5 0.83 12.45 -13.61
N GLU A 6 -0.31 12.21 -14.27
CA GLU A 6 -1.17 13.28 -14.79
C GLU A 6 -1.64 14.22 -13.67
N PHE A 7 -2.02 13.68 -12.51
CA PHE A 7 -2.41 14.49 -11.36
C PHE A 7 -1.24 15.28 -10.79
N LYS A 8 -0.04 14.67 -10.65
CA LYS A 8 1.17 15.38 -10.23
C LYS A 8 1.46 16.55 -11.16
N ASP A 9 1.29 16.37 -12.47
CA ASP A 9 1.46 17.44 -13.46
C ASP A 9 0.35 18.49 -13.39
N HIS A 10 -0.89 18.09 -13.10
CA HIS A 10 -1.98 19.02 -12.82
C HIS A 10 -1.68 19.91 -11.61
N VAL A 11 -1.20 19.33 -10.50
CA VAL A 11 -0.81 20.06 -9.29
C VAL A 11 0.33 21.02 -9.57
N ARG A 12 1.37 20.58 -10.29
CA ARG A 12 2.51 21.44 -10.67
C ARG A 12 2.09 22.64 -11.51
N ARG A 13 1.17 22.45 -12.47
CA ARG A 13 0.67 23.51 -13.35
C ARG A 13 -0.17 24.56 -12.63
N HIS A 14 -0.97 24.14 -11.64
CA HIS A 14 -1.85 25.03 -10.89
C HIS A 14 -1.22 25.56 -9.60
N TRP A 15 0.04 25.25 -9.36
CA TRP A 15 0.77 25.72 -8.19
C TRP A 15 1.02 27.23 -8.26
N LYS A 16 0.70 27.95 -7.18
CA LYS A 16 0.95 29.39 -7.08
C LYS A 16 2.17 29.65 -6.20
N GLY A 17 3.11 30.44 -6.70
CA GLY A 17 4.31 30.85 -5.97
C GLY A 17 5.54 30.00 -6.25
N ARG A 18 6.40 29.80 -5.24
CA ARG A 18 7.65 29.04 -5.40
C ARG A 18 7.37 27.60 -5.79
N LYS A 19 8.21 27.02 -6.66
CA LYS A 19 8.09 25.62 -7.11
C LYS A 19 7.86 24.67 -5.92
N PRO A 20 6.85 23.79 -5.96
CA PRO A 20 6.57 22.88 -4.87
C PRO A 20 7.68 21.85 -4.72
N THR A 21 7.95 21.44 -3.48
CA THR A 21 8.84 20.30 -3.19
C THR A 21 8.15 18.98 -3.52
N GLY A 22 8.93 17.92 -3.73
CA GLY A 22 8.38 16.57 -3.97
C GLY A 22 7.42 16.13 -2.85
N THR A 23 7.79 16.38 -1.59
CA THR A 23 6.96 16.05 -0.42
C THR A 23 5.62 16.80 -0.41
N GLN A 24 5.59 18.07 -0.83
CA GLN A 24 4.34 18.83 -0.95
C GLN A 24 3.43 18.22 -2.02
N ILE A 25 4.00 17.81 -3.15
CA ILE A 25 3.25 17.13 -4.22
C ILE A 25 2.68 15.81 -3.71
N GLU A 26 3.49 14.94 -3.09
CA GLU A 26 3.01 13.66 -2.56
C GLU A 26 1.90 13.84 -1.51
N LYS A 27 2.00 14.88 -0.66
CA LYS A 27 0.95 15.19 0.32
C LYS A 27 -0.38 15.54 -0.36
N ILE A 28 -0.35 16.32 -1.43
CA ILE A 28 -1.55 16.66 -2.21
C ILE A 28 -2.07 15.44 -2.96
N VAL A 29 -1.20 14.63 -3.54
CA VAL A 29 -1.59 13.36 -4.18
C VAL A 29 -2.35 12.48 -3.19
N ASN A 30 -1.84 12.28 -1.98
CA ASN A 30 -2.49 11.43 -0.98
C ASN A 30 -3.86 11.95 -0.52
N ASN A 31 -4.07 13.27 -0.51
CA ASN A 31 -5.30 13.86 0.00
C ASN A 31 -6.36 14.08 -1.09
N ASP A 32 -5.93 14.52 -2.28
CA ASP A 32 -6.82 15.13 -3.26
C ASP A 32 -6.95 14.28 -4.54
N PHE A 33 -6.13 13.24 -4.70
CA PHE A 33 -6.12 12.43 -5.91
C PHE A 33 -7.46 11.74 -6.17
N ILE A 34 -8.10 11.19 -5.12
CA ILE A 34 -9.37 10.46 -5.28
C ILE A 34 -10.44 11.41 -5.84
N ASP A 35 -10.58 12.60 -5.27
CA ASP A 35 -11.57 13.59 -5.71
C ASP A 35 -11.26 14.15 -7.11
N TRP A 36 -9.98 14.34 -7.42
CA TRP A 36 -9.57 14.74 -8.78
C TRP A 36 -9.86 13.63 -9.79
N PHE A 37 -9.51 12.38 -9.46
CA PHE A 37 -9.70 11.22 -10.31
C PHE A 37 -11.18 11.00 -10.61
N SER A 38 -12.05 11.01 -9.60
CA SER A 38 -13.49 10.85 -9.81
C SER A 38 -14.06 11.96 -10.71
N ARG A 39 -13.70 13.24 -10.48
CA ARG A 39 -14.11 14.36 -11.35
C ARG A 39 -13.60 14.22 -12.78
N LYS A 40 -12.37 13.71 -12.96
CA LYS A 40 -11.78 13.47 -14.27
C LYS A 40 -12.58 12.42 -15.03
N ILE A 41 -12.87 11.27 -14.41
CA ILE A 41 -13.54 10.14 -15.06
C ILE A 41 -14.99 10.47 -15.45
N VAL A 42 -15.71 11.28 -14.67
CA VAL A 42 -17.10 11.70 -15.00
C VAL A 42 -17.18 12.83 -16.02
N ASN A 43 -16.06 13.38 -16.49
CA ASN A 43 -16.09 14.44 -17.49
C ASN A 43 -16.66 13.92 -18.82
N PRO A 44 -17.76 14.52 -19.35
CA PRO A 44 -18.39 14.11 -20.62
C PRO A 44 -17.42 14.00 -21.80
N ASP A 45 -16.36 14.82 -21.82
CA ASP A 45 -15.36 14.86 -22.90
C ASP A 45 -14.57 13.55 -23.02
N ILE A 46 -14.42 12.79 -21.92
CA ILE A 46 -13.65 11.54 -21.90
C ILE A 46 -14.47 10.34 -21.44
N LEU A 47 -15.68 10.54 -20.94
CA LEU A 47 -16.55 9.51 -20.37
C LEU A 47 -16.77 8.31 -21.31
N ASN A 48 -16.94 8.59 -22.61
CA ASN A 48 -17.16 7.57 -23.64
C ASN A 48 -15.88 6.84 -24.07
N THR A 49 -14.71 7.35 -23.70
CA THR A 49 -13.40 6.80 -24.08
C THR A 49 -12.79 5.97 -22.95
N VAL A 50 -13.25 6.18 -21.71
CA VAL A 50 -12.75 5.50 -20.52
C VAL A 50 -13.41 4.12 -20.36
N SER A 51 -12.61 3.10 -20.01
CA SER A 51 -13.10 1.75 -19.73
C SER A 51 -14.07 1.71 -18.54
N ASP A 52 -15.04 0.81 -18.56
CA ASP A 52 -15.98 0.67 -17.45
C ASP A 52 -15.30 0.37 -16.10
N ALA A 53 -14.20 -0.41 -16.09
CA ALA A 53 -13.45 -0.68 -14.86
C ALA A 53 -12.97 0.60 -14.16
N LEU A 54 -12.53 1.61 -14.92
CA LEU A 54 -12.11 2.91 -14.39
C LEU A 54 -13.29 3.74 -13.88
N LYS A 55 -14.46 3.64 -14.52
CA LYS A 55 -15.71 4.27 -14.04
C LYS A 55 -16.10 3.70 -12.67
N PHE A 56 -16.12 2.37 -12.55
CA PHE A 56 -16.39 1.72 -11.27
C PHE A 56 -15.33 2.04 -10.21
N LEU A 57 -14.06 2.17 -10.60
CA LEU A 57 -13.01 2.57 -9.66
C LEU A 57 -13.22 4.00 -9.13
N ALA A 58 -13.73 4.91 -9.97
CA ALA A 58 -14.06 6.29 -9.62
C ALA A 58 -15.32 6.41 -8.73
N ASP A 59 -16.28 5.50 -8.87
CA ASP A 59 -17.57 5.50 -8.16
C ASP A 59 -17.52 4.94 -6.72
N SER A 60 -16.32 4.73 -6.18
CA SER A 60 -16.06 4.09 -4.88
C SER A 60 -16.51 2.62 -4.81
N PRO A 61 -15.89 1.81 -3.92
CA PRO A 61 -16.35 0.44 -3.70
C PRO A 61 -17.77 0.41 -3.10
N SER A 62 -18.44 -0.72 -3.23
CA SER A 62 -19.70 -0.98 -2.52
C SER A 62 -19.49 -0.81 -1.01
N PRO A 63 -20.50 -0.33 -0.26
CA PRO A 63 -20.43 -0.22 1.20
C PRO A 63 -20.31 -1.59 1.89
N HIS A 64 -20.54 -2.69 1.16
CA HIS A 64 -20.39 -4.05 1.67
C HIS A 64 -19.00 -4.59 1.33
N ALA A 65 -18.25 -4.96 2.35
CA ALA A 65 -16.96 -5.62 2.22
C ALA A 65 -16.99 -7.02 2.86
N ARG A 66 -16.19 -7.93 2.32
CA ARG A 66 -15.98 -9.25 2.92
C ARG A 66 -14.73 -9.24 3.77
N ARG A 67 -14.77 -9.89 4.92
CA ARG A 67 -13.62 -10.05 5.81
C ARG A 67 -13.18 -11.50 5.83
N PHE A 68 -11.88 -11.73 5.70
CA PHE A 68 -11.31 -13.08 5.73
C PHE A 68 -10.35 -13.23 6.91
N THR A 69 -10.26 -14.46 7.42
CA THR A 69 -9.30 -14.84 8.46
C THR A 69 -8.10 -15.63 7.90
N SER A 70 -8.16 -15.98 6.61
CA SER A 70 -7.06 -16.60 5.87
C SER A 70 -7.13 -16.25 4.39
N PHE A 71 -5.99 -16.19 3.72
CA PHE A 71 -5.94 -15.90 2.28
C PHE A 71 -4.86 -16.72 1.58
N ASN A 72 -5.17 -17.26 0.40
CA ASN A 72 -4.23 -18.03 -0.40
C ASN A 72 -3.73 -17.17 -1.56
N ILE A 73 -2.42 -17.02 -1.71
CA ILE A 73 -1.79 -16.29 -2.82
C ILE A 73 -0.43 -16.90 -3.13
N ASN A 74 -0.13 -17.06 -4.42
CA ASN A 74 1.13 -17.64 -4.91
C ASN A 74 1.47 -19.02 -4.30
N GLY A 75 0.46 -19.84 -4.01
CA GLY A 75 0.65 -21.16 -3.39
C GLY A 75 0.85 -21.15 -1.86
N PHE A 76 0.84 -19.98 -1.23
CA PHE A 76 0.97 -19.83 0.22
C PHE A 76 -0.36 -19.45 0.87
N LYS A 77 -0.60 -20.00 2.05
CA LYS A 77 -1.74 -19.66 2.90
C LYS A 77 -1.28 -18.74 4.01
N PHE A 78 -1.86 -17.55 4.07
CA PHE A 78 -1.66 -16.59 5.13
C PHE A 78 -2.83 -16.62 6.10
N LEU A 79 -2.57 -16.41 7.39
CA LEU A 79 -3.58 -16.37 8.45
C LEU A 79 -3.55 -15.00 9.11
N THR A 80 -4.71 -14.50 9.54
CA THR A 80 -4.74 -13.31 10.40
C THR A 80 -4.20 -13.66 11.79
N LEU A 81 -3.61 -12.68 12.48
CA LEU A 81 -3.11 -12.80 13.86
C LEU A 81 -4.12 -13.47 14.79
N GLN A 82 -5.39 -13.06 14.72
CA GLN A 82 -6.45 -13.62 15.54
C GLN A 82 -6.68 -15.12 15.27
N ARG A 83 -6.60 -15.56 14.01
CA ARG A 83 -6.82 -16.96 13.64
C ARG A 83 -5.63 -17.85 13.97
N GLU A 84 -4.43 -17.31 13.92
CA GLU A 84 -3.22 -18.05 14.29
C GLU A 84 -3.14 -18.31 15.79
N ASN A 85 -3.76 -17.48 16.63
CA ASN A 85 -3.69 -17.62 18.08
C ASN A 85 -4.10 -19.03 18.54
N GLY A 86 -3.19 -19.74 19.21
CA GLY A 86 -3.38 -21.12 19.67
C GLY A 86 -3.04 -22.21 18.65
N LEU A 87 -2.65 -21.87 17.42
CA LEU A 87 -2.17 -22.83 16.43
C LEU A 87 -0.65 -23.06 16.57
N LYS A 88 -0.20 -24.26 16.20
CA LYS A 88 1.23 -24.60 16.19
C LYS A 88 1.99 -24.00 15.00
N THR A 89 1.29 -23.60 13.93
CA THR A 89 1.90 -23.11 12.69
C THR A 89 1.79 -21.60 12.58
N GLN A 90 2.91 -20.92 12.33
CA GLN A 90 2.96 -19.48 12.09
C GLN A 90 2.89 -19.17 10.59
N ASN A 91 1.86 -18.47 10.14
CA ASN A 91 1.65 -18.02 8.76
C ASN A 91 1.00 -16.62 8.69
N ASN A 92 1.09 -15.80 9.74
CA ASN A 92 0.67 -14.39 9.69
C ASN A 92 1.77 -13.42 9.25
N GLU A 93 3.01 -13.89 9.15
CA GLU A 93 4.13 -13.04 8.77
C GLU A 93 4.16 -12.85 7.25
N VAL A 94 4.22 -11.59 6.84
CA VAL A 94 4.22 -11.17 5.44
C VAL A 94 5.41 -10.28 5.16
N PHE A 95 5.93 -10.40 3.94
CA PHE A 95 6.98 -9.55 3.43
C PHE A 95 6.62 -9.01 2.07
N PHE A 96 6.98 -7.75 1.84
CA PHE A 96 6.80 -7.08 0.57
C PHE A 96 7.88 -6.00 0.37
N THR A 97 8.20 -5.73 -0.89
CA THR A 97 9.06 -4.61 -1.29
C THR A 97 8.22 -3.49 -1.88
N SER A 98 8.14 -2.35 -1.21
CA SER A 98 7.43 -1.18 -1.73
C SER A 98 8.40 -0.22 -2.38
N SER A 99 8.02 0.29 -3.55
CA SER A 99 8.69 1.45 -4.12
C SER A 99 8.20 2.71 -3.40
N THR A 100 8.96 3.15 -2.40
CA THR A 100 8.59 4.27 -1.54
C THR A 100 9.44 5.49 -1.92
N SER A 101 8.80 6.65 -2.04
CA SER A 101 9.54 7.90 -2.15
C SER A 101 10.03 8.36 -0.78
N CYS A 102 11.34 8.33 -0.55
CA CYS A 102 11.97 8.67 0.71
C CYS A 102 12.99 9.80 0.54
N ILE A 103 13.32 10.45 1.66
CA ILE A 103 14.40 11.43 1.74
C ILE A 103 15.65 10.70 2.22
N ALA A 104 16.77 10.85 1.52
CA ALA A 104 17.98 10.08 1.81
C ALA A 104 18.66 10.52 3.11
N SER A 105 18.61 11.81 3.45
CA SER A 105 19.10 12.35 4.73
C SER A 105 18.51 13.73 4.99
N ASP A 106 18.64 14.24 6.23
CA ASP A 106 18.23 15.61 6.56
C ASP A 106 18.98 16.68 5.74
N ALA A 107 20.18 16.35 5.25
CA ALA A 107 21.00 17.21 4.40
C ALA A 107 20.56 17.17 2.92
N ASP A 108 20.10 16.02 2.41
CA ASP A 108 19.56 15.87 1.05
C ASP A 108 18.04 15.71 1.08
N ARG A 109 17.32 16.84 1.01
CA ARG A 109 15.84 16.88 1.01
C ARG A 109 15.21 16.45 -0.31
N ASN A 110 15.98 15.92 -1.26
CA ASN A 110 15.43 15.41 -2.51
C ASN A 110 14.74 14.06 -2.28
N LEU A 111 13.52 13.95 -2.81
CA LEU A 111 12.77 12.71 -2.79
C LEU A 111 13.40 11.74 -3.79
N ARG A 112 13.81 10.56 -3.32
CA ARG A 112 14.29 9.47 -4.14
C ARG A 112 13.35 8.29 -4.03
N GLN A 113 13.17 7.59 -5.13
CA GLN A 113 12.43 6.34 -5.12
C GLN A 113 13.39 5.23 -4.71
N ALA A 114 13.02 4.50 -3.66
CA ALA A 114 13.77 3.35 -3.17
C ALA A 114 12.81 2.18 -2.95
N ASP A 115 13.23 0.99 -3.37
CA ASP A 115 12.51 -0.23 -3.07
C ASP A 115 12.89 -0.68 -1.66
N LEU A 116 11.99 -0.44 -0.72
CA LEU A 116 12.21 -0.70 0.70
C LEU A 116 11.56 -2.02 1.10
N PRO A 117 12.32 -2.91 1.76
CA PRO A 117 11.78 -4.14 2.34
C PRO A 117 10.93 -3.83 3.57
N TYR A 118 9.77 -4.47 3.63
CA TYR A 118 8.75 -4.24 4.63
C TYR A 118 8.29 -5.58 5.20
N TYR A 119 8.47 -5.75 6.51
CA TYR A 119 8.13 -6.96 7.26
C TYR A 119 6.98 -6.65 8.19
N GLU A 120 5.90 -7.41 8.07
CA GLU A 120 4.67 -7.09 8.78
C GLU A 120 3.97 -8.35 9.27
N LYS A 121 3.07 -8.16 10.23
CA LYS A 121 2.11 -9.19 10.65
C LYS A 121 0.73 -8.89 10.11
N LEU A 122 0.10 -9.88 9.53
CA LEU A 122 -1.22 -9.79 8.93
C LEU A 122 -2.30 -9.69 10.00
N GLU A 123 -2.88 -8.51 10.15
CA GLU A 123 -3.92 -8.23 11.13
C GLU A 123 -5.32 -8.53 10.58
N ASP A 124 -5.58 -8.07 9.34
CA ASP A 124 -6.90 -8.17 8.74
C ASP A 124 -6.83 -8.33 7.22
N ILE A 125 -7.90 -8.90 6.65
CA ILE A 125 -8.04 -9.11 5.21
C ILE A 125 -9.44 -8.68 4.80
N ILE A 126 -9.54 -7.66 3.97
CA ILE A 126 -10.80 -7.08 3.53
C ILE A 126 -10.87 -7.12 2.01
N GLU A 127 -11.91 -7.73 1.46
CA GLU A 127 -12.20 -7.70 0.03
C GLU A 127 -13.33 -6.72 -0.26
N LEU A 128 -12.99 -5.68 -1.03
CA LEU A 128 -13.90 -4.69 -1.55
C LEU A 128 -14.55 -5.21 -2.82
N ASN A 129 -15.86 -5.00 -2.94
CA ASN A 129 -16.64 -5.35 -4.11
C ASN A 129 -17.04 -4.10 -4.88
N TYR A 130 -16.67 -3.99 -6.15
CA TYR A 130 -17.10 -2.89 -7.02
C TYR A 130 -18.37 -3.30 -7.77
N TYR A 131 -19.47 -3.39 -7.01
CA TYR A 131 -20.82 -3.68 -7.52
C TYR A 131 -20.89 -4.93 -8.42
N GLY A 132 -20.11 -5.97 -8.08
CA GLY A 132 -20.08 -7.24 -8.82
C GLY A 132 -19.21 -7.24 -10.07
N ARG A 133 -18.54 -6.13 -10.41
CA ARG A 133 -17.68 -6.01 -11.60
C ARG A 133 -16.30 -6.57 -11.38
N PHE A 134 -15.66 -6.16 -10.31
CA PHE A 134 -14.38 -6.70 -9.86
C PHE A 134 -14.26 -6.56 -8.34
N ARG A 135 -13.24 -7.22 -7.79
CA ARG A 135 -12.94 -7.17 -6.37
C ARG A 135 -11.50 -6.82 -6.13
N VAL A 136 -11.25 -6.13 -5.03
CA VAL A 136 -9.91 -5.72 -4.59
C VAL A 136 -9.72 -6.20 -3.16
N THR A 137 -8.72 -7.05 -2.94
CA THR A 137 -8.34 -7.50 -1.59
C THR A 137 -7.28 -6.57 -1.00
N LEU A 138 -7.59 -6.05 0.17
CA LEU A 138 -6.72 -5.22 1.01
C LEU A 138 -6.25 -6.02 2.21
N PHE A 139 -4.96 -5.89 2.52
CA PHE A 139 -4.35 -6.49 3.69
C PHE A 139 -4.03 -5.37 4.68
N LYS A 140 -4.53 -5.50 5.90
CA LYS A 140 -4.18 -4.64 7.03
C LYS A 140 -3.04 -5.31 7.77
N CYS A 141 -1.93 -4.61 7.88
CA CYS A 141 -0.71 -5.15 8.44
C CYS A 141 -0.18 -4.28 9.58
N ILE A 142 0.45 -4.91 10.55
CA ILE A 142 1.17 -4.26 11.64
C ILE A 142 2.65 -4.21 11.29
N TRP A 143 3.17 -2.99 11.22
CA TRP A 143 4.58 -2.71 10.94
C TRP A 143 5.48 -3.17 12.08
N ASN A 144 6.62 -3.78 11.75
CA ASN A 144 7.66 -4.06 12.73
C ASN A 144 8.81 -3.04 12.60
N ASP A 145 9.42 -2.63 13.72
CA ASP A 145 10.55 -1.71 13.71
C ASP A 145 11.80 -2.40 13.16
N THR A 146 12.08 -2.19 11.87
CA THR A 146 13.32 -2.66 11.22
C THR A 146 14.44 -1.64 11.25
N THR A 147 14.21 -0.45 11.82
CA THR A 147 15.18 0.66 11.83
C THR A 147 16.24 0.52 12.92
N ARG A 148 15.95 -0.29 13.94
CA ARG A 148 16.89 -0.60 15.02
C ARG A 148 17.53 -1.96 14.76
N ASP A 149 18.83 -2.03 15.03
CA ASP A 149 19.70 -3.20 15.14
C ASP A 149 19.16 -4.35 16.04
N ARG A 150 18.08 -4.10 16.80
CA ARG A 150 17.35 -5.11 17.59
C ARG A 150 16.19 -5.78 16.85
N GLY A 151 15.68 -5.17 15.80
CA GLY A 151 14.46 -5.58 15.09
C GLY A 151 14.73 -6.36 13.79
N PHE A 152 15.93 -6.19 13.21
CA PHE A 152 16.34 -6.81 11.95
C PHE A 152 17.80 -7.25 12.03
N ARG A 153 18.09 -8.50 11.69
CA ARG A 153 19.44 -9.08 11.68
C ARG A 153 19.68 -9.85 10.38
N ILE A 154 20.87 -9.73 9.84
CA ILE A 154 21.35 -10.60 8.77
C ILE A 154 22.39 -11.53 9.39
N ASP A 155 22.22 -12.83 9.22
CA ASP A 155 23.19 -13.81 9.71
C ASP A 155 24.43 -13.91 8.80
N ALA A 156 25.42 -14.70 9.22
CA ALA A 156 26.67 -14.88 8.48
C ALA A 156 26.48 -15.52 7.08
N TRP A 157 25.30 -16.10 6.81
CA TRP A 157 24.94 -16.75 5.55
C TRP A 157 24.01 -15.90 4.68
N GLY A 158 23.71 -14.66 5.11
CA GLY A 158 22.88 -13.72 4.36
C GLY A 158 21.37 -13.87 4.58
N PHE A 159 20.91 -14.71 5.51
CA PHE A 159 19.49 -14.79 5.83
C PHE A 159 19.07 -13.64 6.74
N SER A 160 17.90 -13.07 6.41
CA SER A 160 17.28 -12.00 7.19
C SER A 160 16.37 -12.57 8.27
N SER A 161 16.57 -12.17 9.52
CA SER A 161 15.74 -12.51 10.68
C SER A 161 15.13 -11.24 11.26
N VAL A 162 13.82 -11.26 11.51
CA VAL A 162 13.07 -10.10 12.01
C VAL A 162 12.46 -10.41 13.36
N ASN A 163 12.63 -9.51 14.33
CA ASN A 163 12.07 -9.67 15.68
C ASN A 163 10.71 -9.00 15.78
N PHE A 164 9.64 -9.78 15.61
CA PHE A 164 8.25 -9.29 15.61
C PHE A 164 7.68 -8.92 16.99
N SER A 165 8.50 -8.84 18.03
CA SER A 165 8.08 -8.36 19.36
C SER A 165 8.13 -6.82 19.47
N LEU A 166 8.64 -6.13 18.45
CA LEU A 166 8.88 -4.68 18.43
C LEU A 166 8.04 -3.99 17.35
N ALA A 167 6.72 -4.11 17.45
CA ALA A 167 5.81 -3.50 16.48
C ALA A 167 5.80 -1.96 16.57
N ILE A 168 5.92 -1.29 15.42
CA ILE A 168 5.59 0.14 15.29
C ILE A 168 4.08 0.22 15.04
N VAL A 169 3.34 0.86 15.93
CA VAL A 169 1.88 1.00 15.81
C VAL A 169 1.54 2.00 14.71
N LYS A 170 1.54 1.53 13.46
CA LYS A 170 0.74 2.07 12.37
C LYS A 170 0.13 0.86 11.65
N SER A 171 -1.12 0.99 11.23
CA SER A 171 -1.77 0.00 10.38
C SER A 171 -2.02 0.68 9.05
N MET A 172 -1.51 0.12 7.97
CA MET A 172 -1.78 0.62 6.62
C MET A 172 -2.40 -0.50 5.80
N MET A 173 -3.41 -0.15 5.00
CA MET A 173 -4.06 -1.11 4.10
C MET A 173 -3.37 -1.07 2.75
N HIS A 174 -2.90 -2.22 2.29
CA HIS A 174 -2.18 -2.33 1.03
C HIS A 174 -2.79 -3.41 0.14
N THR A 175 -2.81 -3.16 -1.17
CA THR A 175 -2.89 -4.21 -2.18
C THR A 175 -1.49 -4.79 -2.37
N LEU A 176 -1.15 -5.83 -1.62
CA LEU A 176 0.20 -6.40 -1.61
C LEU A 176 0.36 -7.49 -2.67
N LYS A 177 1.52 -7.52 -3.31
CA LYS A 177 2.10 -8.79 -3.79
C LYS A 177 2.72 -9.46 -2.56
N LEU A 178 1.92 -10.27 -1.87
CA LEU A 178 2.37 -10.99 -0.67
C LEU A 178 3.40 -12.04 -1.06
N HIS A 179 4.55 -12.01 -0.38
CA HIS A 179 5.54 -13.07 -0.40
C HIS A 179 5.66 -13.67 1.02
N LYS A 180 5.90 -14.98 1.09
CA LYS A 180 6.08 -15.68 2.36
C LYS A 180 7.52 -15.51 2.85
N LEU A 181 7.70 -15.17 4.12
CA LEU A 181 9.00 -15.26 4.79
C LEU A 181 9.34 -16.74 5.01
N LYS A 182 10.53 -17.14 4.56
CA LYS A 182 11.02 -18.52 4.68
C LYS A 182 11.51 -18.81 6.08
#